data_AF-A0A7G7SXJ0-F1
#
_entry.id   AF-A0A7G7SXJ0-F1
#
_cell.length_a   1.000
_cell.length_b   1.000
_cell.length_c   1.000
_cell.angle_alpha   90.00
_cell.angle_beta   90.00
_cell.angle_gamma   90.00
#
_symmetry.space_group_name_H-M   'P 1'
#
loop_
_entity.id
_entity.type
_entity.pdbx_description
1 polymer ?
#
loop_
_entity_poly.entity_id
_entity_poly.type
_entity_poly.pdbx_seq_one_letter_code
_entity_poly.pdbx_strand_id
1 'polypeptide(L)'
;MPRYTDLKSSLLVSLLCVLGCATVIGVAHLSTRALDDSRQHLLQLQTRQAPSAMALRELRAQLAELRLYQLSLIAATGNTAEVADYDRRIERSMRGARTQVARYIATAPSEDERRRFATVQAELDAYLQLHRQISSAVHAGDRERARQLSTQQALPQRRALFADLEELSRINAAHALHPDLDAPTYVAR
;
A
#
# COMPACT_ATOMS: atom_id res chain seq x y z
N MET A 1 61.06 19.68 49.46
CA MET A 1 60.04 20.58 48.88
C MET A 1 59.23 19.80 47.85
N PRO A 2 57.95 19.47 48.09
CA PRO A 2 57.19 18.64 47.18
C PRO A 2 56.64 19.44 46.00
N ARG A 3 56.67 18.82 44.82
CA ARG A 3 56.25 19.33 43.51
C ARG A 3 54.75 19.65 43.48
N TYR A 4 54.36 20.88 43.78
CA TYR A 4 52.97 21.35 43.68
C TYR A 4 52.51 21.55 42.21
N THR A 5 53.45 21.60 41.26
CA THR A 5 53.20 21.80 39.83
C THR A 5 52.81 20.51 39.10
N ASP A 6 53.30 19.35 39.53
CA ASP A 6 53.01 18.04 38.90
C ASP A 6 51.56 17.60 39.09
N LEU A 7 51.00 17.85 40.28
CA LEU A 7 49.64 17.43 40.62
C LEU A 7 48.58 18.16 39.79
N LYS A 8 48.79 19.46 39.53
CA LYS A 8 47.90 20.28 38.70
C LYS A 8 47.96 19.87 37.23
N SER A 9 49.15 19.59 36.71
CA SER A 9 49.31 19.10 35.32
C SER A 9 48.71 17.71 35.12
N SER A 10 48.86 16.79 36.08
CA SER A 10 48.25 15.45 36.01
C SER A 10 46.72 15.51 36.05
N LEU A 11 46.14 16.37 36.90
CA LEU A 11 44.70 16.62 36.94
C LEU A 11 44.17 17.21 35.63
N LEU A 12 44.88 18.17 35.04
CA LEU A 12 44.50 18.77 33.75
C LEU A 12 44.53 17.75 32.60
N VAL A 13 45.55 16.88 32.57
CA VAL A 13 45.66 15.80 31.56
C VAL A 13 44.53 14.78 31.73
N SER A 14 44.23 14.37 32.96
CA SER A 14 43.11 13.48 33.25
C SER A 14 41.76 14.09 32.85
N LEU A 15 41.53 15.37 33.15
CA LEU A 15 40.30 16.08 32.80
C LEU A 15 40.11 16.15 31.28
N LEU A 16 41.18 16.46 30.54
CA LEU A 16 41.19 16.47 29.08
C LEU A 16 40.90 15.08 28.48
N CYS A 17 41.48 14.02 29.05
CA CYS A 17 41.19 12.66 28.63
C CYS A 17 39.72 12.28 28.85
N VAL A 18 39.15 12.58 30.02
CA VAL A 18 37.74 12.26 30.33
C VAL A 18 36.79 13.07 29.44
N LEU A 19 37.07 14.36 29.19
CA LEU A 19 36.31 15.17 28.25
C LEU A 19 36.40 14.63 26.81
N GLY A 20 37.58 14.19 26.38
CA GLY A 20 37.77 13.54 25.08
C GLY A 20 37.02 12.20 24.95
N CYS A 21 37.00 11.39 26.01
CA CYS A 21 36.19 10.16 26.03
C CYS A 21 34.69 10.48 25.98
N ALA A 22 34.24 11.51 26.71
CA ALA A 22 32.83 11.91 26.74
C ALA A 22 32.35 12.42 25.37
N THR A 23 33.18 13.16 24.63
CA THR A 23 32.83 13.61 23.27
C THR A 23 32.77 12.45 22.29
N VAL A 24 33.71 11.49 22.35
CA VAL A 24 33.68 10.27 21.52
C VAL A 24 32.42 9.44 21.82
N ILE A 25 32.08 9.25 23.09
CA ILE A 25 30.86 8.52 23.50
C ILE A 25 29.60 9.27 23.04
N GLY A 26 29.56 10.60 23.16
CA GLY A 26 28.45 11.43 22.70
C GLY A 26 28.24 11.36 21.18
N VAL A 27 29.33 11.44 20.41
CA VAL A 27 29.28 11.28 18.94
C VAL A 27 28.85 9.87 18.57
N ALA A 28 29.41 8.83 19.21
CA ALA A 28 29.03 7.44 18.98
C ALA A 28 27.53 7.22 19.25
N HIS A 29 27.00 7.76 20.36
CA HIS A 29 25.59 7.64 20.71
C HIS A 29 24.67 8.39 19.74
N LEU A 30 25.09 9.55 19.23
CA LEU A 30 24.32 10.29 18.22
C LEU A 30 24.32 9.56 16.86
N SER A 31 25.48 9.02 16.47
CA SER A 31 25.63 8.23 15.24
C SER A 31 24.84 6.92 15.27
N THR A 32 24.79 6.22 16.39
CA THR A 32 24.00 4.97 16.49
C THR A 32 22.51 5.23 16.39
N ARG A 33 21.99 6.32 16.99
CA ARG A 33 20.57 6.68 16.89
C ARG A 33 20.13 6.92 15.44
N ALA A 34 20.88 7.75 14.70
CA ALA A 34 20.57 8.02 13.29
C ALA A 34 20.60 6.75 12.41
N LEU A 35 21.51 5.82 12.71
CA LEU A 35 21.61 4.53 12.02
C LEU A 35 20.45 3.59 12.38
N ASP A 36 20.04 3.56 13.65
CA ASP A 36 18.92 2.73 14.10
C ASP A 36 17.58 3.22 13.54
N ASP A 37 17.36 4.54 13.48
CA ASP A 37 16.18 5.15 12.84
C ASP A 37 16.14 4.81 11.33
N SER A 38 17.28 4.92 10.65
CA SER A 38 17.40 4.55 9.24
C SER A 38 17.11 3.07 8.99
N ARG A 39 17.57 2.18 9.88
CA ARG A 39 17.28 0.73 9.81
C ARG A 39 15.80 0.45 10.01
N GLN A 40 15.17 1.06 11.01
CA GLN A 40 13.74 0.90 11.26
C GLN A 40 12.92 1.38 10.06
N HIS A 41 13.30 2.49 9.45
CA HIS A 41 12.64 3.01 8.26
C HIS A 41 12.79 2.06 7.05
N LEU A 42 14.00 1.54 6.78
CA LEU A 42 14.21 0.55 5.72
C LEU A 42 13.42 -0.73 5.95
N LEU A 43 13.31 -1.19 7.20
CA LEU A 43 12.50 -2.36 7.55
C LEU A 43 11.02 -2.10 7.27
N GLN A 44 10.48 -0.92 7.62
CA GLN A 44 9.10 -0.56 7.32
C GLN A 44 8.83 -0.48 5.81
N LEU A 45 9.75 0.10 5.03
CA LEU A 45 9.67 0.12 3.57
C LEU A 45 9.63 -1.29 2.98
N GLN A 46 10.52 -2.17 3.43
CA GLN A 46 10.64 -3.53 2.91
C GLN A 46 9.46 -4.43 3.32
N THR A 47 8.96 -4.29 4.55
CA THR A 47 7.97 -5.22 5.11
C THR A 47 6.53 -4.75 4.97
N ARG A 48 6.28 -3.45 4.81
CA ARG A 48 4.93 -2.87 4.71
C ARG A 48 4.71 -2.13 3.41
N GLN A 49 5.47 -1.06 3.17
CA GLN A 49 5.11 -0.11 2.11
C GLN A 49 5.34 -0.65 0.71
N ALA A 50 6.50 -1.25 0.41
CA ALA A 50 6.75 -1.83 -0.90
C ALA A 50 5.78 -2.99 -1.23
N PRO A 51 5.53 -3.97 -0.33
CA PRO A 51 4.51 -4.99 -0.56
C PRO A 51 3.10 -4.42 -0.76
N SER A 52 2.74 -3.37 0.00
CA SER A 52 1.44 -2.69 -0.09
C SER A 52 1.25 -2.04 -1.45
N ALA A 53 2.21 -1.23 -1.89
CA ALA A 53 2.21 -0.58 -3.20
C ALA A 53 2.13 -1.61 -4.34
N MET A 54 2.86 -2.73 -4.23
CA MET A 54 2.80 -3.82 -5.20
C MET A 54 1.41 -4.46 -5.26
N ALA A 55 0.79 -4.73 -4.12
CA ALA A 55 -0.55 -5.30 -4.04
C ALA A 55 -1.60 -4.36 -4.66
N LEU A 56 -1.56 -3.05 -4.35
CA LEU A 56 -2.46 -2.05 -4.93
C LEU A 56 -2.29 -1.93 -6.45
N ARG A 57 -1.04 -1.93 -6.94
CA ARG A 57 -0.75 -1.90 -8.38
C ARG A 57 -1.30 -3.14 -9.09
N GLU A 58 -1.05 -4.32 -8.52
CA GLU A 58 -1.53 -5.57 -9.10
C GLU A 58 -3.06 -5.66 -9.04
N LEU A 59 -3.71 -5.17 -7.97
CA LEU A 59 -5.17 -5.05 -7.91
C LEU A 59 -5.71 -4.20 -9.06
N ARG A 60 -5.13 -3.01 -9.30
CA ARG A 60 -5.51 -2.15 -10.45
C ARG A 60 -5.34 -2.87 -11.78
N ALA A 61 -4.26 -3.64 -11.95
CA ALA A 61 -4.01 -4.42 -13.16
C ALA A 61 -5.08 -5.50 -13.38
N GLN A 62 -5.39 -6.29 -12.35
CA GLN A 62 -6.45 -7.32 -12.39
C GLN A 62 -7.82 -6.72 -12.73
N LEU A 63 -8.13 -5.54 -12.19
CA LEU A 63 -9.37 -4.83 -12.51
C LEU A 63 -9.37 -4.24 -13.93
N ALA A 64 -8.22 -3.82 -14.46
CA ALA A 64 -8.12 -3.39 -15.85
C ALA A 64 -8.36 -4.55 -16.83
N GLU A 65 -7.77 -5.72 -16.56
CA GLU A 65 -8.03 -6.94 -17.31
C GLU A 65 -9.49 -7.38 -17.22
N LEU A 66 -10.08 -7.36 -16.03
CA LEU A 66 -11.49 -7.69 -15.83
C LEU A 66 -12.41 -6.87 -16.74
N ARG A 67 -12.11 -5.57 -16.93
CA ARG A 67 -12.88 -4.71 -17.83
C ARG A 67 -12.69 -5.10 -19.29
N LEU A 68 -11.48 -5.42 -19.70
CA LEU A 68 -11.23 -5.90 -21.07
C LEU A 68 -12.04 -7.18 -21.34
N TYR A 69 -11.93 -8.17 -20.46
CA TYR A 69 -12.67 -9.42 -20.60
C TYR A 69 -14.19 -9.23 -20.54
N GLN A 70 -14.69 -8.32 -19.71
CA GLN A 70 -16.12 -7.98 -19.68
C GLN A 70 -16.63 -7.45 -21.02
N LEU A 71 -15.88 -6.55 -21.67
CA LEU A 71 -16.26 -6.02 -22.97
C LEU A 71 -16.27 -7.12 -24.04
N SER A 72 -15.26 -8.00 -24.01
CA SER A 72 -15.22 -9.16 -24.90
C SER A 72 -16.34 -10.17 -24.62
N LEU A 73 -16.68 -10.41 -23.36
CA LEU A 73 -17.81 -11.26 -22.96
C LEU A 73 -19.13 -10.74 -23.54
N ILE A 74 -19.37 -9.43 -23.46
CA ILE A 74 -20.57 -8.80 -24.04
C ILE A 74 -20.58 -8.99 -25.56
N ALA A 75 -19.46 -8.80 -26.24
CA ALA A 75 -19.35 -9.01 -27.68
C ALA A 75 -19.64 -10.47 -28.06
N ALA A 76 -19.14 -11.42 -27.27
CA ALA A 76 -19.32 -12.86 -27.44
C ALA A 76 -20.74 -13.38 -27.16
N THR A 77 -21.68 -12.54 -26.70
CA THR A 77 -23.07 -12.96 -26.40
C THR A 77 -23.66 -13.79 -27.55
N GLY A 78 -24.22 -14.96 -27.25
CA GLY A 78 -24.76 -15.90 -28.23
C GLY A 78 -23.75 -16.90 -28.81
N ASN A 79 -22.45 -16.71 -28.58
CA ASN A 79 -21.40 -17.70 -28.86
C ASN A 79 -21.00 -18.40 -27.57
N THR A 80 -21.55 -19.59 -27.33
CA THR A 80 -21.37 -20.33 -26.07
C THR A 80 -19.92 -20.70 -25.78
N ALA A 81 -19.13 -21.00 -26.82
CA ALA A 81 -17.71 -21.36 -26.66
C ALA A 81 -16.86 -20.16 -26.22
N GLU A 82 -17.07 -18.99 -26.83
CA GLU A 82 -16.36 -17.76 -26.45
C GLU A 82 -16.81 -17.23 -25.08
N VAL A 83 -18.12 -17.27 -24.79
CA VAL A 83 -18.65 -16.91 -23.46
C VAL A 83 -17.96 -17.73 -22.37
N ALA A 84 -17.91 -19.05 -22.54
CA ALA A 84 -17.25 -19.93 -21.57
C ALA A 84 -15.73 -19.66 -21.43
N ASP A 85 -15.05 -19.18 -22.48
CA ASP A 85 -13.64 -18.78 -22.36
C ASP A 85 -13.47 -17.49 -21.58
N TYR A 86 -14.28 -16.47 -21.88
CA TYR A 86 -14.22 -15.20 -21.17
C TYR A 86 -14.62 -15.34 -19.70
N ASP A 87 -15.59 -16.21 -19.36
CA ASP A 87 -15.92 -16.50 -17.96
C ASP A 87 -14.72 -17.04 -17.19
N ARG A 88 -13.94 -17.95 -17.76
CA ARG A 88 -12.71 -18.46 -17.12
C ARG A 88 -11.66 -17.38 -16.92
N ARG A 89 -11.50 -16.47 -17.89
CA ARG A 89 -10.56 -15.34 -17.79
C ARG A 89 -10.99 -14.35 -16.72
N ILE A 90 -12.27 -14.00 -16.70
CA ILE A 90 -12.91 -13.16 -15.68
C ILE A 90 -12.70 -13.75 -14.29
N GLU A 91 -13.00 -15.04 -14.11
CA GLU A 91 -12.83 -15.73 -12.84
C GLU A 91 -11.37 -15.73 -12.36
N ARG A 92 -10.41 -15.87 -13.28
CA ARG A 92 -8.98 -15.70 -12.96
C ARG A 92 -8.69 -14.28 -12.47
N SER A 93 -9.16 -13.25 -13.17
CA SER A 93 -8.94 -11.86 -12.76
C SER A 93 -9.60 -11.54 -11.42
N MET A 94 -10.80 -12.05 -11.15
CA MET A 94 -11.45 -11.86 -9.85
C MET A 94 -10.69 -12.54 -8.71
N ARG A 95 -10.18 -13.77 -8.92
CA ARG A 95 -9.31 -14.42 -7.93
C ARG A 95 -8.01 -13.67 -7.73
N GLY A 96 -7.42 -13.14 -8.81
CA GLY A 96 -6.26 -12.26 -8.76
C GLY A 96 -6.51 -11.03 -7.90
N ALA A 97 -7.61 -10.31 -8.15
CA ALA A 97 -8.01 -9.14 -7.36
C ALA A 97 -8.19 -9.47 -5.87
N ARG A 98 -8.91 -10.55 -5.54
CA ARG A 98 -9.09 -11.02 -4.14
C ARG A 98 -7.74 -11.34 -3.47
N THR A 99 -6.82 -11.96 -4.22
CA THR A 99 -5.48 -12.27 -3.72
C THR A 99 -4.71 -10.99 -3.37
N GLN A 100 -4.79 -9.96 -4.22
CA GLN A 100 -4.12 -8.70 -3.94
C GLN A 100 -4.75 -7.91 -2.80
N VAL A 101 -6.08 -7.94 -2.66
CA VAL A 101 -6.77 -7.42 -1.48
C VAL A 101 -6.24 -8.08 -0.20
N ALA A 102 -6.17 -9.41 -0.16
CA ALA A 102 -5.65 -10.12 1.00
C ALA A 102 -4.18 -9.77 1.29
N ARG A 103 -3.35 -9.64 0.25
CA ARG A 103 -1.95 -9.22 0.39
C ARG A 103 -1.81 -7.80 0.92
N TYR A 104 -2.64 -6.88 0.44
CA TYR A 104 -2.67 -5.51 0.94
C TYR A 104 -3.05 -5.47 2.43
N ILE A 105 -4.11 -6.19 2.83
CA ILE A 105 -4.52 -6.26 4.24
C ILE A 105 -3.39 -6.83 5.12
N ALA A 106 -2.66 -7.84 4.62
CA ALA A 106 -1.57 -8.49 5.34
C ALA A 106 -0.35 -7.59 5.60
N THR A 107 -0.23 -6.45 4.91
CA THR A 107 0.86 -5.47 5.19
C THR A 107 0.63 -4.68 6.48
N ALA A 108 -0.54 -4.85 7.12
CA ALA A 108 -0.99 -4.08 8.27
C ALA A 108 -0.97 -2.56 7.96
N PRO A 109 -1.80 -2.11 6.99
CA PRO A 109 -1.87 -0.70 6.59
C PRO A 109 -2.14 0.22 7.79
N SER A 110 -1.68 1.47 7.71
CA SER A 110 -1.90 2.47 8.77
C SER A 110 -3.39 2.77 8.97
N GLU A 111 -3.75 3.54 9.99
CA GLU A 111 -5.17 3.84 10.26
C GLU A 111 -5.84 4.58 9.11
N ASP A 112 -5.15 5.60 8.56
CA ASP A 112 -5.62 6.41 7.44
C ASP A 112 -5.81 5.55 6.19
N GLU A 113 -4.85 4.66 5.91
CA GLU A 113 -4.92 3.68 4.84
C GLU A 113 -6.08 2.71 5.03
N ARG A 114 -6.30 2.18 6.25
CA ARG A 114 -7.43 1.28 6.55
C ARG A 114 -8.77 1.97 6.32
N ARG A 115 -8.94 3.21 6.78
CA ARG A 115 -10.18 3.97 6.59
C ARG A 115 -10.48 4.18 5.11
N ARG A 116 -9.46 4.56 4.33
CA ARG A 116 -9.62 4.74 2.88
C ARG A 116 -9.86 3.42 2.16
N PHE A 117 -9.17 2.35 2.57
CA PHE A 117 -9.35 1.02 2.00
C PHE A 117 -10.75 0.45 2.25
N ALA A 118 -11.40 0.77 3.37
CA ALA A 118 -12.78 0.35 3.60
C ALA A 118 -13.74 0.88 2.52
N THR A 119 -13.56 2.14 2.09
CA THR A 119 -14.31 2.71 0.95
C THR A 119 -14.01 1.96 -0.34
N VAL A 120 -12.73 1.76 -0.66
CA VAL A 120 -12.29 1.00 -1.84
C VAL A 120 -12.88 -0.42 -1.86
N GLN A 121 -12.92 -1.09 -0.70
CA GLN A 121 -13.47 -2.43 -0.57
C GLN A 121 -14.97 -2.45 -0.90
N ALA A 122 -15.75 -1.51 -0.37
CA ALA A 122 -17.17 -1.39 -0.66
C ALA A 122 -17.43 -1.12 -2.15
N GLU A 123 -16.65 -0.23 -2.76
CA GLU A 123 -16.74 0.08 -4.19
C GLU A 123 -16.37 -1.11 -5.08
N LEU A 124 -15.34 -1.85 -4.69
CA LEU A 124 -14.91 -3.09 -5.35
C LEU A 124 -16.01 -4.14 -5.29
N ASP A 125 -16.60 -4.39 -4.12
CA ASP A 125 -17.66 -5.38 -3.96
C ASP A 125 -18.88 -5.06 -4.82
N ALA A 126 -19.29 -3.79 -4.84
CA ALA A 126 -20.37 -3.35 -5.71
C ALA A 126 -19.99 -3.45 -7.21
N TYR A 127 -18.72 -3.23 -7.57
CA TYR A 127 -18.27 -3.31 -8.97
C TYR A 127 -18.29 -4.76 -9.46
N LEU A 128 -17.85 -5.70 -8.61
CA LEU A 128 -17.92 -7.13 -8.87
C LEU A 128 -19.38 -7.64 -8.87
N GLN A 129 -20.27 -7.04 -8.10
CA GLN A 129 -21.70 -7.34 -8.18
C GLN A 129 -22.30 -6.91 -9.53
N LEU A 130 -21.99 -5.71 -10.02
CA LEU A 130 -22.40 -5.29 -11.37
C LEU A 130 -21.83 -6.20 -12.45
N HIS A 131 -20.59 -6.66 -12.29
CA HIS A 131 -20.00 -7.62 -13.21
C HIS A 131 -20.83 -8.91 -13.29
N ARG A 132 -21.26 -9.47 -12.15
CA ARG A 132 -22.14 -10.65 -12.12
C ARG A 132 -23.47 -10.42 -12.83
N GLN A 133 -24.07 -9.24 -12.68
CA GLN A 133 -25.32 -8.88 -13.39
C GLN A 133 -25.11 -8.82 -14.90
N ILE A 134 -23.96 -8.29 -15.34
CA ILE A 134 -23.58 -8.25 -16.76
C ILE A 134 -23.38 -9.66 -17.31
N SER A 135 -22.64 -10.54 -16.62
CA SER A 135 -22.49 -11.94 -17.02
C SER A 135 -23.85 -12.65 -17.10
N SER A 136 -24.73 -12.43 -16.13
CA SER A 136 -26.09 -13.00 -16.15
C SER A 136 -26.88 -12.56 -17.39
N ALA A 137 -26.79 -11.30 -17.80
CA ALA A 137 -27.45 -10.81 -19.00
C ALA A 137 -26.84 -11.44 -20.27
N VAL A 138 -25.52 -11.61 -20.33
CA VAL A 138 -24.85 -12.32 -21.45
C VAL A 138 -25.30 -13.77 -21.54
N HIS A 139 -25.38 -14.50 -20.42
CA HIS A 139 -25.85 -15.89 -20.40
C HIS A 139 -27.33 -16.02 -20.77
N ALA A 140 -28.14 -14.99 -20.51
CA ALA A 140 -29.53 -14.92 -20.98
C ALA A 140 -29.65 -14.54 -22.46
N GLY A 141 -28.54 -14.28 -23.17
CA GLY A 141 -28.53 -13.80 -24.55
C GLY A 141 -28.88 -12.32 -24.71
N ASP A 142 -29.08 -11.59 -23.60
CA ASP A 142 -29.49 -10.19 -23.59
C ASP A 142 -28.28 -9.25 -23.68
N ARG A 143 -27.73 -9.13 -24.89
CA ARG A 143 -26.57 -8.28 -25.17
C ARG A 143 -26.84 -6.81 -24.85
N GLU A 144 -28.05 -6.32 -25.13
CA GLU A 144 -28.38 -4.90 -24.95
C GLU A 144 -28.46 -4.55 -23.46
N ARG A 145 -29.09 -5.39 -22.64
CA ARG A 145 -29.07 -5.21 -21.18
C ARG A 145 -27.67 -5.28 -20.62
N ALA A 146 -26.85 -6.22 -21.07
CA ALA A 146 -25.45 -6.33 -20.65
C ALA A 146 -24.65 -5.07 -21.00
N ARG A 147 -24.86 -4.51 -22.20
CA ARG A 147 -24.25 -3.25 -22.65
C ARG A 147 -24.70 -2.05 -21.82
N GLN A 148 -25.99 -1.94 -21.50
CA GLN A 148 -26.53 -0.87 -20.66
C GLN A 148 -25.96 -0.91 -19.25
N LEU A 149 -25.98 -2.07 -18.59
CA LEU A 149 -25.36 -2.26 -17.28
C LEU A 149 -23.87 -1.87 -17.30
N SER A 150 -23.16 -2.32 -18.34
CA SER A 150 -21.73 -2.06 -18.52
C SER A 150 -21.38 -0.58 -18.72
N THR A 151 -22.20 0.17 -19.48
CA THR A 151 -21.90 1.56 -19.84
C THR A 151 -22.50 2.57 -18.87
N GLN A 152 -23.71 2.32 -18.37
CA GLN A 152 -24.45 3.28 -17.54
C GLN A 152 -24.16 3.11 -16.05
N GLN A 153 -23.80 1.91 -15.58
CA GLN A 153 -23.58 1.64 -14.16
C GLN A 153 -22.12 1.27 -13.87
N ALA A 154 -21.61 0.23 -14.54
CA ALA A 154 -20.29 -0.30 -14.23
C ALA A 154 -19.15 0.66 -14.58
N LEU A 155 -19.28 1.44 -15.66
CA LEU A 155 -18.25 2.39 -16.08
C LEU A 155 -18.09 3.58 -15.11
N PRO A 156 -19.15 4.31 -14.71
CA PRO A 156 -19.03 5.33 -13.65
C PRO A 156 -18.43 4.78 -12.37
N GLN A 157 -18.91 3.61 -11.92
CA GLN A 157 -18.42 3.00 -10.69
C GLN A 157 -16.95 2.59 -10.77
N ARG A 158 -16.50 2.04 -11.91
CA ARG A 158 -15.09 1.76 -12.14
C ARG A 158 -14.25 3.04 -12.03
N ARG A 159 -14.72 4.17 -12.55
CA ARG A 159 -13.98 5.44 -12.47
C ARG A 159 -13.80 5.89 -11.02
N ALA A 160 -14.87 5.82 -10.21
CA ALA A 160 -14.80 6.12 -8.78
C ALA A 160 -13.80 5.20 -8.06
N LEU A 161 -13.94 3.87 -8.25
CA LEU A 161 -13.04 2.88 -7.67
C LEU A 161 -11.56 3.12 -8.03
N PHE A 162 -11.27 3.44 -9.29
CA PHE A 162 -9.89 3.69 -9.73
C PHE A 162 -9.32 4.99 -9.17
N ALA A 163 -10.14 6.03 -9.01
CA ALA A 163 -9.73 7.27 -8.36
C ALA A 163 -9.42 7.03 -6.86
N ASP A 164 -10.26 6.24 -6.18
CA ASP A 164 -10.08 5.92 -4.76
C ASP A 164 -8.87 5.01 -4.51
N LEU A 165 -8.61 4.05 -5.41
CA LEU A 165 -7.38 3.25 -5.42
C LEU A 165 -6.12 4.07 -5.69
N GLU A 166 -6.22 5.11 -6.52
CA GLU A 166 -5.11 6.02 -6.79
C GLU A 166 -4.78 6.87 -5.56
N GLU A 167 -5.80 7.40 -4.92
CA GLU A 167 -5.63 8.16 -3.68
C GLU A 167 -5.06 7.29 -2.55
N LEU A 168 -5.53 6.05 -2.42
CA LEU A 168 -4.94 5.10 -1.48
C LEU A 168 -3.46 4.83 -1.78
N SER A 169 -3.10 4.68 -3.06
CA SER A 169 -1.70 4.52 -3.47
C SER A 169 -0.86 5.76 -3.16
N ARG A 170 -1.44 6.96 -3.26
CA ARG A 170 -0.79 8.22 -2.89
C ARG A 170 -0.53 8.33 -1.39
N ILE A 171 -1.49 7.94 -0.56
CA ILE A 171 -1.34 7.86 0.90
C ILE A 171 -0.23 6.87 1.26
N ASN A 172 -0.25 5.68 0.67
CA ASN A 172 0.78 4.66 0.88
C ASN A 172 2.19 5.17 0.52
N ALA A 173 2.33 5.85 -0.62
CA ALA A 173 3.59 6.46 -1.04
C ALA A 173 4.03 7.61 -0.10
N ALA A 174 3.09 8.40 0.43
CA ALA A 174 3.41 9.45 1.39
C ALA A 174 3.97 8.87 2.71
N HIS A 175 3.39 7.78 3.24
CA HIS A 175 3.94 7.09 4.41
C HIS A 175 5.31 6.44 4.15
N ALA A 176 5.56 6.00 2.91
CA ALA A 176 6.89 5.53 2.52
C ALA A 176 7.95 6.64 2.56
N LEU A 177 7.59 7.88 2.23
CA LEU A 177 8.51 9.02 2.23
C LEU A 177 8.61 9.73 3.59
N HIS A 178 7.56 9.66 4.40
CA HIS A 178 7.41 10.37 5.67
C HIS A 178 6.86 9.42 6.76
N PRO A 179 7.72 8.60 7.39
CA PRO A 179 7.30 7.59 8.37
C PRO A 179 6.77 8.21 9.68
N ASP A 180 7.17 9.44 10.01
CA ASP A 180 6.77 10.14 11.23
C ASP A 180 5.28 10.51 11.27
N LEU A 181 4.56 10.38 10.16
CA LEU A 181 3.11 10.57 10.10
C LEU A 181 2.33 9.50 10.89
N ASP A 182 2.96 8.35 11.17
CA ASP A 182 2.39 7.28 11.99
C ASP A 182 2.85 7.35 13.47
N ALA A 183 3.71 8.30 13.84
CA ALA A 183 4.18 8.44 15.22
C ALA A 183 3.08 9.07 16.09
N PRO A 184 2.66 8.44 17.21
CA PRO A 184 1.78 9.12 18.16
C PRO A 184 2.49 10.39 18.61
N THR A 185 1.86 11.55 18.39
CA THR A 185 2.33 12.83 18.92
C THR A 185 2.44 12.69 20.42
N TYR A 186 3.66 12.44 20.90
CA TYR A 186 3.96 12.48 22.32
C TYR A 186 3.93 13.95 22.70
N VAL A 187 2.74 14.43 23.07
CA VAL A 187 2.57 15.74 23.68
C VAL A 187 3.32 15.67 25.01
N ALA A 188 4.54 16.17 25.03
CA ALA A 188 5.27 16.39 26.26
C ALA A 188 4.44 17.36 27.12
N ARG A 189 3.88 16.85 28.21
CA ARG A 189 3.39 17.64 29.34
C ARG A 189 4.54 17.84 30.33
#